data_AF-A0A954IF38-F1
#
_entry.id   AF-A0A954IF38-F1
#
_cell.length_a   1.000
_cell.length_b   1.000
_cell.length_c   1.000
_cell.angle_alpha   90.00
_cell.angle_beta   90.00
_cell.angle_gamma   90.00
#
_symmetry.space_group_name_H-M   'P 1'
#
loop_
_entity.id
_entity.type
_entity.pdbx_description
1 polymer ?
#
loop_
_entity_poly.entity_id
_entity_poly.type
_entity_poly.pdbx_seq_one_letter_code
_entity_poly.pdbx_strand_id
1 'polypeptide(L)'
;MDKLQPVIKHHFWICLGLAVIFTMVGWMSANGAISDAIKADQDKVKAAEGKTTAGQDAPNQTWIDGAAAMNKKDEEALKSSSLELYKRQIHARVWHSSVHEVMKDIMFGASIDESIPPRYNFTKGVIRSKWGRNYEKRFEEILDVVQPFDRKDGSGLVLVTPRAIDASLFGSWQKKSPLSTEIWDAQEDLWLRHSILKSIADVNEKKGAQK
;
A
#
# COMPACT_ATOMS: atom_id res chain seq x y z
N MET A 1 45.04 21.09 96.83
CA MET A 1 44.33 20.00 96.11
C MET A 1 42.82 20.03 96.35
N ASP A 2 42.22 21.14 96.83
CA ASP A 2 40.79 21.19 97.17
C ASP A 2 39.83 21.47 96.00
N LYS A 3 40.35 21.92 94.85
CA LYS A 3 39.50 22.28 93.69
C LYS A 3 38.99 21.07 92.88
N LEU A 4 39.46 19.86 93.16
CA LEU A 4 39.12 18.63 92.42
C LEU A 4 38.16 17.69 93.17
N GLN A 5 37.87 17.94 94.45
CA GLN A 5 36.92 17.14 95.24
C GLN A 5 35.50 17.03 94.65
N PRO A 6 34.91 18.10 94.06
CA PRO A 6 33.57 18.02 93.47
C PRO A 6 33.50 17.05 92.28
N VAL A 7 34.58 17.00 91.48
CA VAL A 7 34.68 16.12 90.31
C VAL A 7 34.78 14.66 90.73
N ILE A 8 35.50 14.36 91.81
CA ILE A 8 35.60 12.99 92.35
C ILE A 8 34.28 12.54 92.97
N LYS A 9 33.56 13.42 93.68
CA LYS A 9 32.28 13.08 94.33
C LYS A 9 31.11 12.90 93.35
N HIS A 10 31.10 13.66 92.25
CA HIS A 10 30.03 13.61 91.24
C HIS A 10 30.44 12.93 89.93
N HIS A 11 31.59 12.25 89.89
CA HIS A 11 32.15 11.63 88.68
C HIS A 11 31.15 10.72 87.95
N PHE A 12 30.32 9.99 88.70
CA PHE A 12 29.31 9.08 88.15
C PHE A 12 28.24 9.84 87.38
N TRP A 13 27.70 10.90 87.99
CA TRP A 13 26.65 11.73 87.39
C TRP A 13 27.17 12.54 86.19
N ILE A 14 28.43 12.98 86.24
CA ILE A 14 29.09 13.66 85.12
C ILE A 14 29.29 12.69 83.94
N CYS A 15 29.78 11.48 84.20
CA CYS A 15 29.95 10.45 83.17
C CYS A 15 28.60 9.99 82.60
N LEU A 16 27.58 9.84 83.44
CA LEU A 16 26.22 9.49 83.03
C LEU A 16 25.62 10.57 82.11
N GLY A 17 25.75 11.85 82.48
CA GLY A 17 25.28 12.97 81.65
C GLY A 17 25.96 13.01 80.28
N LEU A 18 27.28 12.79 80.25
CA LEU A 18 28.05 12.69 78.99
C LEU A 18 27.60 11.49 78.14
N ALA A 19 27.36 10.33 78.76
CA ALA A 19 26.89 9.14 78.05
C ALA A 19 25.51 9.36 77.40
N VAL A 20 24.59 10.03 78.08
CA VAL A 20 23.27 10.38 77.52
C VAL A 20 23.40 11.34 76.33
N ILE A 21 24.28 12.35 76.43
CA ILE A 21 24.52 13.29 75.32
C ILE A 21 25.14 12.57 74.11
N PHE A 22 26.17 11.74 74.32
CA PHE A 22 26.82 11.01 73.23
C PHE A 22 25.89 10.01 72.53
N THR A 23 25.05 9.29 73.28
CA THR A 23 24.08 8.35 72.68
C THR A 23 23.00 9.08 71.88
N MET A 24 22.50 10.22 72.37
CA MET A 24 21.50 11.02 71.65
C MET A 24 22.08 11.63 70.37
N VAL A 25 23.28 12.21 70.42
CA VAL A 25 23.96 12.77 69.25
C VAL A 25 24.30 11.67 68.23
N GLY A 26 24.78 10.51 68.69
CA GLY A 26 25.05 9.36 67.84
C GLY A 26 23.79 8.83 67.14
N TRP A 27 22.66 8.75 67.85
CA TRP A 27 21.37 8.33 67.29
C TRP A 27 20.85 9.32 66.23
N MET A 28 20.92 10.62 66.50
CA MET A 28 20.50 11.65 65.54
C MET A 28 21.39 11.66 64.29
N SER A 29 22.71 11.52 64.45
CA SER A 29 23.65 11.46 63.33
C SER A 29 23.46 10.22 62.47
N ALA A 30 23.26 9.05 63.08
CA ALA A 30 23.02 7.80 62.36
C ALA A 30 21.70 7.82 61.58
N ASN A 31 20.61 8.31 62.20
CA ASN A 31 19.31 8.39 61.53
C ASN A 31 19.28 9.43 60.41
N GLY A 32 20.03 10.54 60.55
CA GLY A 32 20.19 11.52 59.47
C GLY A 32 20.85 10.90 58.24
N ALA A 33 21.99 10.22 58.43
CA ALA A 33 22.71 9.58 57.33
C ALA A 33 21.90 8.48 56.63
N ILE A 34 21.16 7.66 57.39
CA ILE A 34 20.28 6.62 56.82
C ILE A 34 19.11 7.25 56.06
N SER A 35 18.48 8.29 56.60
CA SER A 35 17.40 9.03 55.93
C SER A 35 17.87 9.63 54.60
N ASP A 36 19.05 10.24 54.57
CA ASP A 36 19.59 10.88 53.37
C ASP A 36 19.97 9.85 52.30
N ALA A 37 20.52 8.70 52.71
CA ALA A 37 20.77 7.58 51.80
C ALA A 37 19.47 7.03 51.18
N ILE A 38 18.42 6.85 51.98
CA ILE A 38 17.11 6.39 51.51
C ILE A 38 16.49 7.39 50.52
N LYS A 39 16.56 8.70 50.82
CA LYS A 39 16.08 9.74 49.90
C LYS A 39 16.85 9.73 48.59
N ALA A 40 18.18 9.61 48.64
CA ALA A 40 19.01 9.57 47.43
C ALA A 40 18.65 8.37 46.54
N ASP A 41 18.38 7.20 47.13
CA ASP A 41 17.97 6.02 46.37
C ASP A 41 16.52 6.13 45.85
N GLN A 42 15.60 6.70 46.63
CA GLN A 42 14.25 7.02 46.16
C GLN A 42 14.28 8.01 44.98
N ASP A 43 15.14 9.01 45.01
CA ASP A 43 15.27 9.99 43.93
C ASP A 43 15.86 9.35 42.67
N LYS A 44 16.81 8.42 42.79
CA LYS A 44 17.31 7.63 41.66
C LYS A 44 16.22 6.77 41.04
N VAL A 45 15.40 6.11 41.85
CA VAL A 45 14.29 5.27 41.37
C VAL A 45 13.24 6.14 40.67
N LYS A 46 12.80 7.24 41.28
CA LYS A 46 11.85 8.18 40.66
C LYS A 46 12.40 8.79 39.36
N ALA A 47 13.69 9.10 39.32
CA ALA A 47 14.34 9.61 38.10
C ALA A 47 14.42 8.54 37.00
N ALA A 48 14.59 7.26 37.36
CA ALA A 48 14.53 6.15 36.41
C ALA A 48 13.10 5.90 35.91
N GLU A 49 12.11 5.92 36.80
CA GLU A 49 10.68 5.79 36.47
C GLU A 49 10.21 6.93 35.54
N GLY A 50 10.60 8.18 35.84
CA GLY A 50 10.27 9.33 34.99
C GLY A 50 10.87 9.26 33.58
N LYS A 51 12.02 8.58 33.42
CA LYS A 51 12.62 8.31 32.11
C LYS A 51 11.88 7.24 31.33
N THR A 52 11.25 6.27 32.01
CA THR A 52 10.45 5.23 31.35
C THR A 52 9.07 5.69 30.91
N THR A 53 8.50 6.74 31.51
CA THR A 53 7.20 7.31 31.12
C THR A 53 7.28 8.39 30.03
N ALA A 54 8.48 8.88 29.71
CA ALA A 54 8.69 9.82 28.62
C ALA A 54 8.62 9.11 27.25
N GLY A 55 7.40 8.93 26.72
CA GLY A 55 7.18 8.46 25.34
C GLY A 55 6.41 7.16 25.16
N GLN A 56 5.63 6.70 26.16
CA GLN A 56 4.87 5.44 26.05
C GLN A 56 3.85 5.39 24.90
N ASP A 57 3.38 6.54 24.40
CA ASP A 57 2.40 6.62 23.31
C ASP A 57 2.96 7.20 21.99
N ALA A 58 4.23 7.58 21.94
CA ALA A 58 4.87 8.11 20.74
C ALA A 58 5.87 7.08 20.19
N PRO A 59 5.78 6.66 18.92
CA PRO A 59 6.80 5.80 18.33
C PRO A 59 8.17 6.44 18.54
N ASN A 60 9.15 5.68 19.05
CA ASN A 60 10.49 6.22 19.17
C ASN A 60 11.02 6.60 17.77
N GLN A 61 11.88 7.61 17.69
CA GLN A 61 12.32 8.18 16.40
C GLN A 61 12.92 7.11 15.47
N THR A 62 13.59 6.10 16.03
CA THR A 62 14.15 4.96 15.28
C THR A 62 13.08 4.15 14.54
N TRP A 63 11.91 3.92 15.14
CA TRP A 63 10.79 3.26 14.48
C TRP A 63 10.18 4.14 13.38
N ILE A 64 10.06 5.44 13.59
CA ILE A 64 9.55 6.39 12.58
C ILE A 64 10.48 6.40 11.37
N ASP A 65 11.79 6.53 11.60
CA ASP A 65 12.80 6.57 10.54
C ASP A 65 12.88 5.23 9.80
N GLY A 66 12.80 4.11 10.53
CA GLY A 66 12.75 2.77 9.95
C GLY A 66 11.52 2.53 9.08
N ALA A 67 10.34 2.95 9.55
CA ALA A 67 9.10 2.86 8.78
C ALA A 67 9.15 3.73 7.52
N ALA A 68 9.65 4.97 7.62
CA ALA A 68 9.82 5.85 6.47
C ALA A 68 10.78 5.25 5.43
N ALA A 69 11.89 4.65 5.87
CA ALA A 69 12.83 3.96 5.00
C ALA A 69 12.20 2.73 4.32
N MET A 70 11.36 1.97 5.02
CA MET A 70 10.65 0.83 4.45
C MET A 70 9.60 1.27 3.43
N ASN A 71 8.79 2.27 3.76
CA ASN A 71 7.81 2.85 2.84
C ASN A 71 8.47 3.32 1.54
N LYS A 72 9.65 3.95 1.63
CA LYS A 72 10.41 4.36 0.44
C LYS A 72 10.82 3.16 -0.43
N LYS A 73 11.29 2.07 0.18
CA LYS A 73 11.63 0.84 -0.55
C LYS A 73 10.39 0.21 -1.19
N ASP A 74 9.28 0.17 -0.48
CA ASP A 74 8.02 -0.38 -0.99
C ASP A 74 7.46 0.46 -2.14
N GLU A 75 7.57 1.79 -2.07
CA GLU A 75 7.24 2.68 -3.18
C GLU A 75 8.10 2.43 -4.42
N GLU A 76 9.41 2.24 -4.24
CA GLU A 76 10.32 1.91 -5.34
C GLU A 76 10.02 0.53 -5.94
N ALA A 77 9.72 -0.45 -5.10
CA ALA A 77 9.30 -1.79 -5.51
C ALA A 77 7.95 -1.76 -6.25
N LEU A 78 6.98 -0.97 -5.77
CA LEU A 78 5.68 -0.78 -6.40
C LEU A 78 5.84 -0.11 -7.76
N LYS A 79 6.65 0.96 -7.85
CA LYS A 79 6.93 1.66 -9.11
C LYS A 79 7.59 0.74 -10.14
N SER A 80 8.59 -0.03 -9.73
CA SER A 80 9.28 -0.96 -10.62
C SER A 80 8.37 -2.10 -11.10
N SER A 81 7.60 -2.71 -10.18
CA SER A 81 6.62 -3.76 -10.50
C SER A 81 5.52 -3.25 -11.43
N SER A 82 5.01 -2.04 -11.18
CA SER A 82 4.00 -1.41 -12.03
C SER A 82 4.53 -1.15 -13.44
N LEU A 83 5.77 -0.68 -13.56
CA LEU A 83 6.42 -0.47 -14.85
C LEU A 83 6.63 -1.79 -15.60
N GLU A 84 7.04 -2.85 -14.91
CA GLU A 84 7.19 -4.17 -15.51
C GLU A 84 5.86 -4.73 -16.00
N LEU A 85 4.81 -4.63 -15.17
CA LEU A 85 3.45 -5.03 -15.56
C LEU A 85 2.98 -4.25 -16.79
N TYR A 86 3.18 -2.93 -16.81
CA TYR A 86 2.86 -2.09 -17.94
C TYR A 86 3.57 -2.55 -19.22
N LYS A 87 4.89 -2.78 -19.16
CA LYS A 87 5.68 -3.30 -20.29
C LYS A 87 5.14 -4.62 -20.83
N ARG A 88 4.74 -5.54 -19.94
CA ARG A 88 4.14 -6.83 -20.33
C ARG A 88 2.77 -6.64 -20.99
N GLN A 89 1.97 -5.68 -20.52
CA GLN A 89 0.63 -5.41 -21.03
C GLN A 89 0.60 -4.67 -22.37
N ILE A 90 1.63 -3.87 -22.71
CA ILE A 90 1.65 -3.06 -23.95
C ILE A 90 1.36 -3.91 -25.19
N HIS A 91 1.91 -5.13 -25.27
CA HIS A 91 1.70 -6.01 -26.42
C HIS A 91 0.27 -6.54 -26.55
N ALA A 92 -0.48 -6.59 -25.45
CA ALA A 92 -1.89 -6.99 -25.46
C ALA A 92 -2.83 -5.83 -25.82
N ARG A 93 -2.38 -4.56 -25.64
CA ARG A 93 -3.15 -3.35 -25.90
C ARG A 93 -3.16 -2.98 -27.38
N VAL A 94 -3.78 -3.83 -28.20
CA VAL A 94 -3.86 -3.64 -29.65
C VAL A 94 -5.18 -2.97 -30.02
N TRP A 95 -5.09 -1.80 -30.65
CA TRP A 95 -6.23 -1.13 -31.26
C TRP A 95 -6.58 -1.74 -32.62
N HIS A 96 -7.86 -1.74 -32.96
CA HIS A 96 -8.31 -2.10 -34.29
C HIS A 96 -7.81 -1.09 -35.35
N SER A 97 -7.49 -1.58 -36.55
CA SER A 97 -6.90 -0.80 -37.67
C SER A 97 -7.68 0.48 -37.98
N SER A 98 -9.00 0.47 -37.81
CA SER A 98 -9.88 1.61 -38.09
C SER A 98 -9.59 2.84 -37.22
N VAL A 99 -9.05 2.66 -36.02
CA VAL A 99 -8.77 3.73 -35.05
C VAL A 99 -7.32 3.73 -34.57
N HIS A 100 -6.55 2.68 -34.88
CA HIS A 100 -5.19 2.45 -34.37
C HIS A 100 -4.27 3.67 -34.52
N GLU A 101 -4.20 4.24 -35.73
CA GLU A 101 -3.30 5.36 -36.02
C GLU A 101 -3.55 6.60 -35.16
N VAL A 102 -4.81 6.83 -34.78
CA VAL A 102 -5.20 7.97 -33.94
C VAL A 102 -5.03 7.64 -32.46
N MET A 103 -5.45 6.44 -32.06
CA MET A 103 -5.55 6.04 -30.66
C MET A 103 -4.22 5.60 -30.04
N LYS A 104 -3.23 5.19 -30.84
CA LYS A 104 -1.94 4.69 -30.35
C LYS A 104 -1.13 5.73 -29.55
N ASP A 105 -1.33 7.01 -29.84
CA ASP A 105 -0.62 8.13 -29.20
C ASP A 105 -1.41 8.74 -28.04
N ILE A 106 -2.65 8.28 -27.79
CA ILE A 106 -3.51 8.80 -26.73
C ILE A 106 -3.23 8.01 -25.45
N MET A 107 -2.94 8.74 -24.36
CA MET A 107 -2.72 8.13 -23.05
C MET A 107 -3.99 7.43 -22.54
N PHE A 108 -3.83 6.24 -21.97
CA PHE A 108 -4.93 5.49 -21.37
C PHE A 108 -5.68 6.33 -20.32
N GLY A 109 -7.01 6.29 -20.35
CA GLY A 109 -7.88 7.06 -19.45
C GLY A 109 -8.03 8.55 -19.81
N ALA A 110 -7.29 9.07 -20.78
CA ALA A 110 -7.41 10.47 -21.18
C ALA A 110 -8.72 10.74 -21.94
N SER A 111 -9.16 12.00 -21.93
CA SER A 111 -10.26 12.45 -22.79
C SER A 111 -9.84 12.34 -24.25
N ILE A 112 -10.50 11.44 -25.00
CA ILE A 112 -10.09 11.09 -26.38
C ILE A 112 -10.11 12.32 -27.27
N ASP A 113 -11.24 13.03 -27.36
CA ASP A 113 -11.39 14.17 -28.27
C ASP A 113 -10.46 15.36 -27.94
N GLU A 114 -10.06 15.50 -26.68
CA GLU A 114 -9.12 16.55 -26.24
C GLU A 114 -7.67 16.17 -26.48
N SER A 115 -7.37 14.87 -26.52
CA SER A 115 -6.02 14.33 -26.63
C SER A 115 -5.64 13.90 -28.06
N ILE A 116 -6.52 14.14 -29.05
CA ILE A 116 -6.23 13.84 -30.45
C ILE A 116 -5.01 14.65 -30.92
N PRO A 117 -3.97 14.00 -31.49
CA PRO A 117 -2.81 14.70 -32.02
C PRO A 117 -3.20 15.71 -33.12
N PRO A 118 -2.52 16.87 -33.25
CA PRO A 118 -2.86 17.91 -34.23
C PRO A 118 -2.99 17.39 -35.68
N ARG A 119 -2.15 16.42 -36.06
CA ARG A 119 -2.18 15.75 -37.37
C ARG A 119 -3.50 15.02 -37.69
N TYR A 120 -4.30 14.71 -36.66
CA TYR A 120 -5.57 13.99 -36.76
C TYR A 120 -6.77 14.83 -36.32
N ASN A 121 -6.65 16.16 -36.22
CA ASN A 121 -7.76 17.04 -35.78
C ASN A 121 -9.06 16.85 -36.57
N PHE A 122 -8.98 16.45 -37.84
CA PHE A 122 -10.15 16.12 -38.67
C PHE A 122 -10.97 14.92 -38.18
N THR A 123 -10.42 14.11 -37.26
CA THR A 123 -11.09 12.94 -36.67
C THR A 123 -11.82 13.24 -35.36
N LYS A 124 -11.68 14.46 -34.84
CA LYS A 124 -12.30 14.91 -33.60
C LYS A 124 -13.83 14.85 -33.71
N GLY A 125 -14.49 14.28 -32.71
CA GLY A 125 -15.94 14.08 -32.70
C GLY A 125 -16.45 12.91 -33.56
N VAL A 126 -15.66 12.37 -34.48
CA VAL A 126 -16.05 11.20 -35.31
C VAL A 126 -15.35 9.91 -34.89
N ILE A 127 -14.16 9.98 -34.30
CA ILE A 127 -13.36 8.80 -33.96
C ILE A 127 -14.06 7.89 -32.94
N ARG A 128 -14.70 8.49 -31.92
CA ARG A 128 -15.45 7.77 -30.88
C ARG A 128 -16.65 7.03 -31.47
N SER A 129 -17.39 7.68 -32.36
CA SER A 129 -18.49 7.06 -33.09
C SER A 129 -18.00 5.96 -34.04
N LYS A 130 -16.84 6.16 -34.69
CA LYS A 130 -16.23 5.15 -35.56
C LYS A 130 -15.80 3.91 -34.77
N TRP A 131 -15.27 4.09 -33.57
CA TRP A 131 -14.98 2.98 -32.65
C TRP A 131 -16.27 2.26 -32.26
N GLY A 132 -17.28 2.99 -31.78
CA GLY A 132 -18.55 2.41 -31.31
C GLY A 132 -19.27 1.60 -32.38
N ARG A 133 -19.29 2.08 -33.63
CA ARG A 133 -19.88 1.34 -34.75
C ARG A 133 -19.18 0.04 -35.10
N ASN A 134 -17.88 -0.06 -34.84
CA ASN A 134 -17.07 -1.25 -35.15
C ASN A 134 -16.88 -2.17 -33.93
N TYR A 135 -17.38 -1.79 -32.75
CA TYR A 135 -17.15 -2.53 -31.51
C TYR A 135 -17.71 -3.96 -31.58
N GLU A 136 -18.93 -4.13 -32.10
CA GLU A 136 -19.57 -5.45 -32.26
C GLU A 136 -18.76 -6.37 -33.18
N LYS A 137 -18.41 -5.89 -34.37
CA LYS A 137 -17.54 -6.63 -35.29
C LYS A 137 -16.22 -7.00 -34.63
N ARG A 138 -15.62 -6.09 -33.86
CA ARG A 138 -14.35 -6.36 -33.18
C ARG A 138 -14.49 -7.43 -32.10
N PHE A 139 -15.61 -7.43 -31.41
CA PHE A 139 -15.92 -8.45 -30.44
C PHE A 139 -16.06 -9.83 -31.11
N GLU A 140 -16.76 -9.92 -32.23
CA GLU A 140 -16.87 -11.16 -33.03
C GLU A 140 -15.50 -11.67 -33.49
N GLU A 141 -14.65 -10.79 -34.04
CA GLU A 141 -13.27 -11.14 -34.44
C GLU A 141 -12.43 -11.72 -33.28
N ILE A 142 -12.69 -11.28 -32.05
CA ILE A 142 -12.00 -11.80 -30.86
C ILE A 142 -12.52 -13.19 -30.49
N LEU A 143 -13.81 -13.46 -30.68
CA LEU A 143 -14.39 -14.80 -30.47
C LEU A 143 -13.85 -15.81 -31.49
N ASP A 144 -13.57 -15.37 -32.72
CA ASP A 144 -13.03 -16.25 -33.76
C ASP A 144 -11.68 -16.89 -33.39
N VAL A 145 -10.91 -16.25 -32.50
CA VAL A 145 -9.61 -16.76 -32.02
C VAL A 145 -9.73 -18.17 -31.41
N VAL A 146 -10.85 -18.50 -30.77
CA VAL A 146 -11.05 -19.82 -30.15
C VAL A 146 -11.72 -20.84 -31.06
N GLN A 147 -11.91 -20.52 -32.34
CA GLN A 147 -12.60 -21.37 -33.33
C GLN A 147 -13.96 -21.83 -32.78
N PRO A 148 -14.95 -20.91 -32.68
CA PRO A 148 -16.23 -21.20 -32.06
C PRO A 148 -16.91 -22.40 -32.72
N PHE A 149 -17.49 -23.28 -31.92
CA PHE A 149 -18.15 -24.50 -32.39
C PHE A 149 -19.43 -24.18 -33.17
N ASP A 150 -19.47 -24.55 -34.44
CA ASP A 150 -20.68 -24.46 -35.27
C ASP A 150 -21.45 -25.79 -35.21
N ARG A 151 -22.72 -25.68 -34.82
CA ARG A 151 -23.63 -26.82 -34.66
C ARG A 151 -24.10 -27.39 -35.99
N LYS A 152 -24.01 -26.64 -37.09
CA LYS A 152 -24.53 -27.03 -38.40
C LYS A 152 -23.58 -27.98 -39.12
N ASP A 153 -22.29 -27.70 -39.06
CA ASP A 153 -21.22 -28.48 -39.70
C ASP A 153 -20.45 -29.35 -38.69
N GLY A 154 -20.60 -29.10 -37.39
CA GLY A 154 -19.87 -29.79 -36.33
C GLY A 154 -18.40 -29.37 -36.22
N SER A 155 -18.02 -28.26 -36.86
CA SER A 155 -16.67 -27.72 -36.86
C SER A 155 -16.44 -26.80 -35.64
N GLY A 156 -15.17 -26.49 -35.36
CA GLY A 156 -14.77 -25.65 -34.23
C GLY A 156 -14.53 -26.41 -32.91
N LEU A 157 -13.90 -25.74 -31.95
CA LEU A 157 -13.34 -26.35 -30.74
C LEU A 157 -14.04 -25.88 -29.46
N VAL A 158 -14.56 -24.66 -29.42
CA VAL A 158 -15.08 -24.05 -28.19
C VAL A 158 -16.53 -23.61 -28.38
N LEU A 159 -17.43 -24.10 -27.53
CA LEU A 159 -18.82 -23.62 -27.55
C LEU A 159 -18.88 -22.21 -26.94
N VAL A 160 -18.98 -21.20 -27.79
CA VAL A 160 -19.12 -19.79 -27.38
C VAL A 160 -20.51 -19.30 -27.76
N THR A 161 -21.16 -18.58 -26.85
CA THR A 161 -22.43 -17.90 -27.15
C THR A 161 -22.19 -16.39 -27.19
N PRO A 162 -22.21 -15.74 -28.38
CA PRO A 162 -21.96 -14.31 -28.51
C PRO A 162 -22.90 -13.45 -27.65
N ARG A 163 -24.14 -13.92 -27.48
CA ARG A 163 -25.21 -13.23 -26.74
C ARG A 163 -25.10 -13.28 -25.21
N ALA A 164 -24.21 -14.10 -24.65
CA ALA A 164 -24.01 -14.17 -23.20
C ALA A 164 -23.16 -13.00 -22.68
N ILE A 165 -22.59 -12.19 -23.59
CA ILE A 165 -21.71 -11.08 -23.29
C ILE A 165 -22.42 -9.80 -23.72
N ASP A 166 -22.49 -8.85 -22.80
CA ASP A 166 -23.49 -7.79 -22.64
C ASP A 166 -23.99 -7.13 -23.94
N ALA A 167 -25.09 -7.67 -24.49
CA ALA A 167 -25.72 -7.20 -25.72
C ALA A 167 -26.24 -5.74 -25.63
N SER A 168 -26.35 -5.19 -24.42
CA SER A 168 -27.02 -3.91 -24.17
C SER A 168 -26.20 -2.70 -24.61
N LEU A 169 -24.86 -2.77 -24.52
CA LEU A 169 -23.96 -1.65 -24.85
C LEU A 169 -23.85 -1.41 -26.37
N PHE A 170 -23.94 -2.47 -27.17
CA PHE A 170 -23.77 -2.39 -28.63
C PHE A 170 -24.82 -1.47 -29.29
N GLY A 171 -26.09 -1.61 -28.88
CA GLY A 171 -27.20 -0.90 -29.52
C GLY A 171 -27.17 0.62 -29.30
N SER A 172 -26.67 1.07 -28.15
CA SER A 172 -26.56 2.51 -27.84
C SER A 172 -25.48 3.21 -28.66
N TRP A 173 -24.34 2.55 -28.89
CA TRP A 173 -23.19 3.17 -29.56
C TRP A 173 -23.32 3.29 -31.08
N GLN A 174 -24.29 2.59 -31.66
CA GLN A 174 -24.71 2.79 -33.05
C GLN A 174 -25.48 4.10 -33.24
N LYS A 175 -26.22 4.55 -32.21
CA LYS A 175 -27.11 5.72 -32.27
C LYS A 175 -26.48 6.97 -31.66
N LYS A 176 -25.63 6.80 -30.64
CA LYS A 176 -24.99 7.88 -29.89
C LYS A 176 -23.50 7.58 -29.75
N SER A 177 -22.65 8.59 -29.96
CA SER A 177 -21.22 8.43 -29.74
C SER A 177 -20.93 8.06 -28.27
N PRO A 178 -20.14 7.00 -28.01
CA PRO A 178 -19.74 6.65 -26.64
C PRO A 178 -18.86 7.74 -26.01
N LEU A 179 -18.90 7.82 -24.69
CA LEU A 179 -18.00 8.63 -23.87
C LEU A 179 -16.58 8.09 -23.93
N SER A 180 -15.59 8.94 -23.67
CA SER A 180 -14.19 8.52 -23.63
C SER A 180 -13.95 7.42 -22.59
N THR A 181 -14.60 7.51 -21.43
CA THR A 181 -14.54 6.51 -20.35
C THR A 181 -15.14 5.18 -20.78
N GLU A 182 -16.34 5.21 -21.40
CA GLU A 182 -16.99 4.00 -21.93
C GLU A 182 -16.12 3.29 -22.96
N ILE A 183 -15.42 4.03 -23.82
CA ILE A 183 -14.45 3.46 -24.78
C ILE A 183 -13.29 2.79 -24.05
N TRP A 184 -12.70 3.44 -23.05
CA TRP A 184 -11.57 2.88 -22.31
C TRP A 184 -11.93 1.60 -21.58
N ASP A 185 -13.03 1.60 -20.83
CA ASP A 185 -13.49 0.45 -20.05
C ASP A 185 -13.80 -0.74 -20.96
N ALA A 186 -14.52 -0.50 -22.05
CA ALA A 186 -14.86 -1.55 -23.00
C ALA A 186 -13.65 -2.02 -23.82
N GLN A 187 -12.73 -1.12 -24.16
CA GLN A 187 -11.50 -1.49 -24.84
C GLN A 187 -10.58 -2.34 -23.94
N GLU A 188 -10.52 -2.03 -22.65
CA GLU A 188 -9.82 -2.84 -21.66
C GLU A 188 -10.42 -4.24 -21.55
N ASP A 189 -11.74 -4.34 -21.49
CA ASP A 189 -12.45 -5.62 -21.48
C ASP A 189 -12.17 -6.43 -22.77
N LEU A 190 -12.17 -5.79 -23.95
CA LEU A 190 -11.79 -6.46 -25.20
C LEU A 190 -10.35 -7.00 -25.15
N TRP A 191 -9.39 -6.22 -24.62
CA TRP A 191 -8.00 -6.68 -24.48
C TRP A 191 -7.89 -7.87 -23.55
N LEU A 192 -8.55 -7.80 -22.38
CA LEU A 192 -8.55 -8.88 -21.41
C LEU A 192 -9.17 -10.16 -21.98
N ARG A 193 -10.34 -10.04 -22.62
CA ARG A 193 -11.03 -11.17 -23.25
C ARG A 193 -10.18 -11.80 -24.33
N HIS A 194 -9.58 -11.00 -25.21
CA HIS A 194 -8.69 -11.50 -26.24
C HIS A 194 -7.50 -12.28 -25.65
N SER A 195 -6.89 -11.78 -24.58
CA SER A 195 -5.81 -12.50 -23.89
C SER A 195 -6.26 -13.85 -23.29
N ILE A 196 -7.45 -13.90 -22.69
CA ILE A 196 -8.01 -15.14 -22.13
C ILE A 196 -8.33 -16.14 -23.24
N LEU A 197 -9.05 -15.70 -24.28
CA LEU A 197 -9.45 -16.53 -25.41
C LEU A 197 -8.24 -17.05 -26.17
N LYS A 198 -7.22 -16.21 -26.39
CA LYS A 198 -5.96 -16.64 -26.98
C LYS A 198 -5.26 -17.71 -26.13
N SER A 199 -5.26 -17.55 -24.81
CA SER A 199 -4.68 -18.58 -23.91
C SER A 199 -5.43 -19.92 -24.00
N ILE A 200 -6.75 -19.89 -24.17
CA ILE A 200 -7.57 -21.10 -24.39
C ILE A 200 -7.23 -21.74 -25.74
N ALA A 201 -7.15 -20.92 -26.80
CA ALA A 201 -6.76 -21.39 -28.13
C ALA A 201 -5.38 -22.05 -28.12
N ASP A 202 -4.37 -21.39 -27.54
CA ASP A 202 -3.00 -21.90 -27.42
C ASP A 202 -2.94 -23.25 -26.67
N VAL A 203 -3.78 -23.44 -25.64
CA VAL A 203 -3.87 -24.70 -24.90
C VAL A 203 -4.52 -25.80 -25.73
N ASN A 204 -5.57 -25.47 -26.49
CA ASN A 204 -6.25 -26.43 -27.36
C ASN A 204 -5.36 -26.88 -28.51
N GLU A 205 -4.60 -25.96 -29.12
CA GLU A 205 -3.59 -26.27 -30.14
C GLU A 205 -2.50 -27.21 -29.60
N LYS A 206 -1.95 -26.90 -28.42
CA LYS A 206 -0.91 -27.72 -27.77
C LYS A 206 -1.38 -29.13 -27.41
N LYS A 207 -2.65 -29.30 -27.07
CA LYS A 207 -3.24 -30.61 -26.76
C LYS A 207 -3.56 -31.43 -28.01
N GLY A 208 -3.25 -30.93 -29.20
CA GLY A 208 -3.57 -31.61 -30.45
C GLY A 208 -5.08 -31.80 -30.62
N ALA A 209 -5.89 -30.87 -30.09
CA ALA A 209 -7.33 -30.81 -30.36
C ALA A 209 -7.53 -30.36 -31.81
N GLN A 210 -7.13 -31.21 -32.76
CA GLN A 210 -7.51 -31.13 -34.15
C GLN A 210 -8.64 -32.15 -34.35
N LYS A 211 -9.78 -31.68 -34.87
CA LYS A 211 -10.73 -32.54 -35.56
C LYS A 211 -10.61 -32.26 -37.04
#